data_AF-A0A9D4PM63-F1
#
_entry.id   AF-A0A9D4PM63-F1
#
_cell.length_a   1.000
_cell.length_b   1.000
_cell.length_c   1.000
_cell.angle_alpha   90.00
_cell.angle_beta   90.00
_cell.angle_gamma   90.00
#
_symmetry.space_group_name_H-M   'P 1'
#
loop_
_entity.id
_entity.type
_entity.pdbx_description
1 polymer ?
#
loop_
_entity_poly.entity_id
_entity_poly.type
_entity_poly.pdbx_seq_one_letter_code
_entity_poly.pdbx_strand_id
1 'polypeptide(L)'
;MIAYLYNVEGGRGTEEHNIEQKVEATFSSGSGGKCPPSEHKRDGVLCNHRSQVCQNGECTGSLCRLYDLEECYLTGPHRTPDEMCLIACRENGLLQQEKLEPGAPCDDLRGYCDIFQRCRLVDAEGPLARLHWLVFGGHGLQNLLVRYWYLTMLGVMASAGATVLFIKLCAVHTPSSNPNLKRPRKITETVLRPMSLLRA
;
A
#
# COMPACT_ATOMS: atom_id res chain seq x y z
N MET A 1 0.76 -45.51 -38.65
CA MET A 1 -0.11 -44.52 -39.29
C MET A 1 0.20 -43.18 -38.63
N ILE A 2 0.99 -42.37 -39.35
CA ILE A 2 1.11 -40.90 -39.30
C ILE A 2 1.59 -40.23 -37.98
N ALA A 3 2.65 -39.44 -38.16
CA ALA A 3 3.47 -38.73 -37.18
C ALA A 3 2.87 -37.39 -36.71
N TYR A 4 3.29 -36.93 -35.53
CA TYR A 4 3.56 -35.51 -35.29
C TYR A 4 4.90 -35.37 -34.57
N LEU A 5 5.93 -35.11 -35.38
CA LEU A 5 7.18 -34.48 -34.96
C LEU A 5 6.85 -33.03 -34.58
N TYR A 6 6.89 -32.68 -33.30
CA TYR A 6 7.14 -31.27 -32.96
C TYR A 6 8.64 -31.08 -32.96
N ASN A 7 9.14 -30.62 -34.12
CA ASN A 7 10.42 -29.92 -34.22
C ASN A 7 10.34 -28.71 -33.31
N VAL A 8 11.07 -28.74 -32.19
CA VAL A 8 11.51 -27.51 -31.56
C VAL A 8 12.73 -27.08 -32.36
N GLU A 9 12.46 -26.35 -33.45
CA GLU A 9 13.48 -25.57 -34.15
C GLU A 9 14.27 -24.79 -33.11
N GLY A 10 15.59 -24.79 -33.25
CA GLY A 10 16.49 -24.01 -32.43
C GLY A 10 16.01 -22.57 -32.38
N GLY A 11 15.37 -22.22 -31.27
CA GLY A 11 14.96 -20.87 -30.96
C GLY A 11 16.22 -20.08 -30.70
N ARG A 12 16.75 -19.48 -31.76
CA ARG A 12 17.48 -18.22 -31.69
C ARG A 12 16.59 -17.27 -30.90
N GLY A 13 16.79 -17.24 -29.58
CA GLY A 13 16.14 -16.29 -28.70
C GLY A 13 16.41 -14.92 -29.30
N THR A 14 15.34 -14.26 -29.74
CA THR A 14 15.40 -12.90 -30.22
C THR A 14 16.09 -12.05 -29.16
N GLU A 15 17.01 -11.18 -29.57
CA GLU A 15 17.84 -10.35 -28.66
C GLU A 15 17.02 -9.59 -27.61
N GLU A 16 15.73 -9.37 -27.85
CA GLU A 16 14.80 -8.71 -26.93
C GLU A 16 14.45 -9.51 -25.66
N HIS A 17 14.39 -10.84 -25.70
CA HIS A 17 14.00 -11.63 -24.52
C HIS A 17 15.16 -11.85 -23.52
N ASN A 18 16.40 -11.60 -23.95
CA ASN A 18 17.57 -11.71 -23.09
C ASN A 18 17.69 -10.50 -22.14
N ILE A 19 17.02 -9.38 -22.42
CA ILE A 19 17.22 -8.10 -21.73
C ILE A 19 16.46 -8.00 -20.40
N GLU A 20 15.58 -8.95 -20.08
CA GLU A 20 14.85 -8.94 -18.80
C GLU A 20 15.53 -9.79 -17.72
N GLN A 21 16.52 -10.60 -18.07
CA GLN A 21 17.03 -11.65 -17.18
C GLN A 21 18.35 -11.28 -16.50
N LYS A 22 18.49 -11.60 -15.21
CA LYS A 22 19.72 -11.41 -14.40
C LYS A 22 20.76 -12.53 -14.56
N VAL A 23 20.32 -13.67 -15.11
CA VAL A 23 21.08 -14.93 -15.13
C VAL A 23 21.13 -15.50 -16.55
N GLU A 24 22.15 -16.31 -16.82
CA GLU A 24 22.27 -17.04 -18.08
C GLU A 24 21.39 -18.30 -18.09
N ALA A 25 20.83 -18.63 -19.26
CA ALA A 25 19.96 -19.79 -19.40
C ALA A 25 20.77 -21.09 -19.22
N THR A 26 20.44 -21.87 -18.20
CA THR A 26 21.09 -23.16 -17.93
C THR A 26 20.16 -24.30 -18.33
N PHE A 27 20.63 -25.19 -19.21
CA PHE A 27 19.86 -26.34 -19.69
C PHE A 27 20.39 -27.64 -19.10
N SER A 28 19.50 -28.44 -18.50
CA SER A 28 19.83 -29.76 -17.98
C SER A 28 19.07 -30.84 -18.74
N SER A 29 19.77 -31.83 -19.30
CA SER A 29 19.19 -32.95 -20.06
C SER A 29 18.71 -34.15 -19.22
N GLY A 30 18.37 -34.00 -17.93
CA GLY A 30 18.22 -35.13 -17.01
C GLY A 30 16.97 -35.13 -16.12
N SER A 31 16.43 -36.34 -15.88
CA SER A 31 15.15 -36.76 -15.28
C SER A 31 14.79 -36.32 -13.86
N GLY A 32 15.34 -35.20 -13.36
CA GLY A 32 14.97 -34.59 -12.09
C GLY A 32 14.19 -33.30 -12.31
N GLY A 33 12.98 -33.18 -11.77
CA GLY A 33 12.13 -31.98 -11.89
C GLY A 33 12.64 -30.74 -11.12
N LYS A 34 13.95 -30.62 -10.86
CA LYS A 34 14.58 -29.47 -10.21
C LYS A 34 15.47 -28.74 -11.20
N CYS A 35 15.29 -27.42 -11.29
CA CYS A 35 16.11 -26.57 -12.14
C CYS A 35 17.56 -26.51 -11.61
N PRO A 36 18.57 -26.63 -12.48
CA PRO A 36 19.96 -26.37 -12.09
C PRO A 36 20.13 -24.90 -11.68
N PRO A 37 21.06 -24.60 -10.76
CA PRO A 37 21.42 -23.23 -10.45
C PRO A 37 22.01 -22.56 -11.69
N SER A 38 21.55 -21.34 -11.98
CA SER A 38 21.99 -20.52 -13.11
C SER A 38 23.18 -19.64 -12.73
N GLU A 39 24.13 -19.45 -13.66
CA GLU A 39 25.20 -18.48 -13.48
C GLU A 39 24.70 -17.05 -13.69
N HIS A 40 25.25 -16.12 -12.91
CA HIS A 40 24.95 -14.70 -13.03
C HIS A 40 25.55 -14.14 -14.32
N LYS A 41 24.82 -13.20 -14.94
CA LYS A 41 25.37 -12.47 -16.08
C LYS A 41 26.53 -11.58 -15.66
N ARG A 42 27.42 -11.33 -16.63
CA ARG A 42 28.53 -10.38 -16.49
C ARG A 42 28.03 -8.97 -16.19
N ASP A 43 28.84 -8.22 -15.46
CA ASP A 43 28.56 -6.82 -15.15
C ASP A 43 28.46 -5.96 -16.42
N GLY A 44 27.61 -4.93 -16.38
CA GLY A 44 27.39 -4.03 -17.50
C GLY A 44 26.44 -4.55 -18.58
N VAL A 45 25.91 -5.76 -18.45
CA VAL A 45 24.85 -6.26 -19.35
C VAL A 45 23.53 -5.55 -19.04
N LEU A 46 22.86 -5.03 -20.07
CA LEU A 46 21.53 -4.42 -19.96
C LEU A 46 20.52 -5.43 -19.40
N CYS A 47 19.76 -4.97 -18.41
CA CYS A 47 18.70 -5.71 -17.75
C CYS A 47 17.47 -4.80 -17.55
N ASN A 48 16.31 -5.35 -17.18
CA ASN A 48 15.07 -4.59 -16.96
C ASN A 48 14.75 -3.70 -18.18
N HIS A 49 14.39 -4.30 -19.32
CA HIS A 49 14.02 -3.59 -20.55
C HIS A 49 14.98 -2.46 -21.00
N ARG A 50 16.29 -2.63 -20.76
CA ARG A 50 17.38 -1.67 -21.07
C ARG A 50 17.42 -0.43 -20.17
N SER A 51 16.70 -0.40 -19.05
CA SER A 51 16.74 0.72 -18.09
C SER A 51 17.85 0.57 -17.04
N GLN A 52 18.29 -0.66 -16.77
CA GLN A 52 19.28 -0.99 -15.75
C GLN A 52 20.41 -1.84 -16.32
N VAL A 53 21.47 -2.03 -15.54
CA VAL A 53 22.61 -2.89 -15.84
C VAL A 53 22.87 -3.87 -14.71
N CYS A 54 23.29 -5.08 -15.06
CA CYS A 54 23.73 -6.07 -14.09
C CYS A 54 25.01 -5.59 -13.39
N GLN A 55 25.03 -5.74 -12.07
CA GLN A 55 26.19 -5.50 -11.23
C GLN A 55 26.24 -6.56 -10.12
N ASN A 56 27.37 -7.28 -10.02
CA ASN A 56 27.57 -8.41 -9.11
C ASN A 56 26.45 -9.46 -9.17
N GLY A 57 25.92 -9.69 -10.38
CA GLY A 57 24.83 -10.65 -10.60
C GLY A 57 23.43 -10.18 -10.22
N GLU A 58 23.26 -8.92 -9.80
CA GLU A 58 21.97 -8.27 -9.59
C GLU A 58 21.70 -7.19 -10.64
N CYS A 59 20.47 -7.09 -11.13
CA CYS A 59 20.02 -5.94 -11.91
C CYS A 59 19.67 -4.78 -10.96
N THR A 60 20.66 -3.94 -10.68
CA THR A 60 20.54 -2.77 -9.77
C THR A 60 21.29 -1.55 -10.27
N GLY A 61 22.25 -1.68 -11.19
CA GLY A 61 22.93 -0.53 -11.77
C GLY A 61 22.02 0.22 -12.74
N SER A 62 22.25 1.52 -12.94
CA SER A 62 21.57 2.27 -14.00
C SER A 62 22.26 2.18 -15.35
N LEU A 63 21.48 2.44 -16.40
CA LEU A 63 21.97 2.65 -17.77
C LEU A 63 23.14 3.65 -17.85
N CYS A 64 23.20 4.66 -16.98
CA CYS A 64 24.26 5.66 -16.96
C CYS A 64 25.67 5.07 -16.81
N ARG A 65 25.81 3.95 -16.08
CA ARG A 65 27.11 3.29 -15.88
C ARG A 65 27.71 2.68 -17.12
N LEU A 66 26.92 2.39 -18.16
CA LEU A 66 27.46 1.93 -19.45
C LEU A 66 28.29 3.00 -20.15
N TYR A 67 28.07 4.27 -19.79
CA TYR A 67 28.77 5.42 -20.33
C TYR A 67 29.71 6.06 -19.29
N ASP A 68 29.99 5.35 -18.19
CA ASP A 68 30.76 5.86 -17.05
C ASP A 68 30.18 7.15 -16.43
N LEU A 69 28.85 7.28 -16.46
CA LEU A 69 28.12 8.44 -15.93
C LEU A 69 27.46 8.15 -14.58
N GLU A 70 27.29 9.22 -13.78
CA GLU A 70 26.51 9.15 -12.55
C GLU A 70 25.01 9.32 -12.82
N GLU A 71 24.20 8.46 -12.20
CA GLU A 71 22.75 8.61 -12.17
C GLU A 71 22.33 9.75 -11.25
N CYS A 72 21.30 10.49 -11.66
CA CYS A 72 20.60 11.44 -10.82
C CYS A 72 19.10 11.47 -11.13
N TYR A 73 18.31 11.84 -10.13
CA TYR A 73 16.86 12.00 -10.25
C TYR A 73 16.49 13.45 -10.55
N LEU A 74 15.53 13.65 -11.44
CA LEU A 74 14.93 14.97 -11.67
C LEU A 74 13.91 15.24 -10.56
N THR A 75 14.29 16.06 -9.58
CA THR A 75 13.46 16.38 -8.41
C THR A 75 13.12 17.87 -8.36
N GLY A 76 11.96 18.21 -7.79
CA GLY A 76 11.63 19.60 -7.41
C GLY A 76 10.27 20.12 -7.90
N PRO A 77 9.78 21.22 -7.31
CA PRO A 77 8.40 21.69 -7.49
C PRO A 77 8.12 22.32 -8.85
N HIS A 78 9.16 22.70 -9.61
CA HIS A 78 9.02 23.28 -10.95
C HIS A 78 9.05 22.23 -12.07
N ARG A 79 9.25 20.95 -11.72
CA ARG A 79 9.27 19.85 -12.68
C ARG A 79 7.87 19.30 -12.87
N THR A 80 7.56 18.90 -14.09
CA THR A 80 6.30 18.22 -14.37
C THR A 80 6.36 16.78 -13.84
N PRO A 81 5.22 16.17 -13.47
CA PRO A 81 5.19 14.77 -13.01
C PRO A 81 5.75 13.79 -14.05
N ASP A 82 5.69 14.15 -15.32
CA ASP A 82 6.20 13.37 -16.45
C ASP A 82 7.74 13.46 -16.53
N GLU A 83 8.33 14.62 -16.27
CA GLU A 83 9.80 14.81 -16.22
C GLU A 83 10.46 14.04 -15.07
N MET A 84 9.78 13.92 -13.92
CA MET A 84 10.30 13.19 -12.75
C MET A 84 10.45 11.68 -13.01
N CYS A 85 9.89 11.16 -14.12
CA CYS A 85 10.02 9.78 -14.58
C CYS A 85 11.06 9.61 -15.69
N LEU A 86 12.00 10.54 -15.80
CA LEU A 86 13.20 10.43 -16.64
C LEU A 86 14.44 10.18 -15.79
N ILE A 87 15.32 9.30 -16.26
CA ILE A 87 16.62 9.03 -15.65
C ILE A 87 17.58 10.03 -16.26
N ALA A 88 18.31 10.75 -15.42
CA ALA A 88 19.32 11.67 -15.87
C ALA A 88 20.71 11.10 -15.61
N CYS A 89 21.53 11.03 -16.65
CA CYS A 89 22.95 10.72 -16.54
C CYS A 89 23.73 12.02 -16.60
N ARG A 90 24.59 12.25 -15.61
CA ARG A 90 25.38 13.48 -15.48
C ARG A 90 26.84 13.24 -15.83
N GLU A 91 27.35 14.01 -16.78
CA GLU A 91 28.78 14.09 -17.10
C GLU A 91 29.21 15.56 -17.18
N ASN A 92 30.05 16.05 -16.28
CA ASN A 92 30.65 17.40 -16.39
C ASN A 92 29.64 18.54 -16.73
N GLY A 93 28.37 18.41 -16.31
CA GLY A 93 27.29 19.37 -16.59
C GLY A 93 26.40 19.06 -17.81
N LEU A 94 26.74 18.09 -18.65
CA LEU A 94 25.86 17.52 -19.67
C LEU A 94 24.87 16.55 -19.03
N LEU A 95 23.60 16.65 -19.42
CA LEU A 95 22.50 15.87 -18.88
C LEU A 95 21.87 15.05 -20.02
N GLN A 96 22.06 13.74 -20.01
CA GLN A 96 21.36 12.83 -20.92
C GLN A 96 20.12 12.29 -20.21
N GLN A 97 18.97 12.26 -20.89
CA GLN A 97 17.69 11.85 -20.31
C GLN A 97 17.07 10.68 -21.07
N GLU A 98 16.62 9.65 -20.35
CA GLU A 98 15.88 8.50 -20.91
C GLU A 98 14.64 8.23 -20.04
N LYS A 99 13.60 7.60 -20.60
CA LYS A 99 12.37 7.29 -19.85
C LYS A 99 12.55 6.08 -18.93
N LEU A 100 12.14 6.19 -17.67
CA LEU A 100 12.09 5.03 -16.77
C LEU A 100 10.93 4.11 -17.13
N GLU A 101 11.09 2.84 -16.78
CA GLU A 101 10.01 1.88 -16.80
C GLU A 101 8.96 2.14 -15.71
N PRO A 102 7.72 1.68 -15.93
CA PRO A 102 6.68 1.69 -14.90
C PRO A 102 7.13 0.95 -13.64
N GLY A 103 6.83 1.51 -12.48
CA GLY A 103 7.19 0.99 -11.16
C GLY A 103 8.55 1.45 -10.64
N ALA A 104 9.36 2.14 -11.44
CA ALA A 104 10.64 2.67 -10.98
C ALA A 104 10.45 3.87 -10.01
N PRO A 105 11.39 4.08 -9.07
CA PRO A 105 11.26 5.14 -8.08
C PRO A 105 11.49 6.53 -8.70
N CYS A 106 10.77 7.54 -8.21
CA CYS A 106 10.87 8.94 -8.63
C CYS A 106 10.90 9.90 -7.43
N ASP A 107 11.29 11.15 -7.68
CA ASP A 107 11.41 12.23 -6.68
C ASP A 107 12.19 11.83 -5.42
N ASP A 108 13.44 11.39 -5.58
CA ASP A 108 14.31 10.97 -4.46
C ASP A 108 13.68 9.87 -3.59
N LEU A 109 13.17 8.81 -4.25
CA LEU A 109 12.50 7.66 -3.63
C LEU A 109 11.20 7.99 -2.89
N ARG A 110 10.61 9.17 -3.11
CA ARG A 110 9.33 9.56 -2.51
C ARG A 110 8.13 9.16 -3.36
N GLY A 111 8.33 8.63 -4.56
CA GLY A 111 7.26 8.21 -5.45
C GLY A 111 7.64 7.04 -6.34
N TYR A 112 6.68 6.62 -7.16
CA TYR A 112 6.89 5.65 -8.23
C TYR A 112 6.27 6.15 -9.55
N CYS A 113 6.85 5.72 -10.65
CA CYS A 113 6.33 6.02 -11.99
C CYS A 113 5.20 5.07 -12.36
N ASP A 114 4.03 5.62 -12.70
CA ASP A 114 2.89 4.85 -13.18
C ASP A 114 3.06 4.45 -14.66
N ILE A 115 2.16 3.62 -15.19
CA ILE A 115 2.13 3.21 -16.61
C ILE A 115 2.08 4.39 -17.60
N PHE A 116 1.58 5.54 -17.15
CA PHE A 116 1.54 6.79 -17.92
C PHE A 116 2.82 7.62 -17.79
N GLN A 117 3.89 7.07 -17.20
CA GLN A 117 5.15 7.75 -16.95
C GLN A 117 4.99 9.02 -16.11
N ARG A 118 4.07 8.99 -15.14
CA ARG A 118 3.87 10.06 -14.16
C ARG A 118 4.33 9.64 -12.78
N CYS A 119 5.08 10.52 -12.15
CA CYS A 119 5.51 10.34 -10.78
C CYS A 119 4.33 10.48 -9.81
N ARG A 120 4.00 9.40 -9.12
CA ARG A 120 3.02 9.35 -8.03
C ARG A 120 3.77 9.32 -6.72
N LEU A 121 3.67 10.40 -5.95
CA LEU A 121 4.29 10.51 -4.63
C LEU A 121 3.56 9.59 -3.63
N VAL A 122 4.33 8.88 -2.83
CA VAL A 122 3.89 8.10 -1.69
C VAL A 122 3.68 9.07 -0.53
N ASP A 123 2.43 9.39 -0.25
CA ASP A 123 2.06 10.20 0.91
C ASP A 123 2.21 9.34 2.16
N ALA A 124 3.36 9.46 2.83
CA ALA A 124 3.63 8.75 4.10
C ALA A 124 2.68 9.21 5.23
N GLU A 125 2.00 10.35 5.03
CA GLU A 125 1.00 10.86 5.95
C GLU A 125 -0.40 10.41 5.55
N GLY A 126 -0.85 9.31 6.14
CA GLY A 126 -2.20 8.81 5.92
C GLY A 126 -3.28 9.84 6.29
N PRO A 127 -4.51 9.70 5.75
CA PRO A 127 -5.62 10.61 6.02
C PRO A 127 -5.96 10.69 7.53
N LEU A 128 -5.67 9.63 8.29
CA LEU A 128 -5.85 9.59 9.73
C LEU A 128 -4.86 10.51 10.48
N ALA A 129 -3.62 10.62 10.00
CA ALA A 129 -2.60 11.48 10.61
C ALA A 129 -2.95 12.97 10.46
N ARG A 130 -3.51 13.35 9.30
CA ARG A 130 -4.02 14.71 9.08
C ARG A 130 -5.18 15.06 10.02
N LEU A 131 -6.13 14.15 10.20
CA LEU A 131 -7.23 14.35 11.15
C LEU A 131 -6.72 14.44 12.59
N HIS A 132 -5.73 13.63 12.96
CA HIS A 132 -5.13 13.67 14.29
C HIS A 132 -4.47 15.02 14.59
N TRP A 133 -3.76 15.62 13.63
CA TRP A 133 -3.19 16.96 13.80
C TRP A 133 -4.26 18.06 13.88
N LEU A 134 -5.34 17.95 13.11
CA LEU A 134 -6.46 18.91 13.18
C LEU A 134 -7.25 18.80 14.49
N VAL A 135 -7.41 17.59 15.06
CA VAL A 135 -8.18 17.35 16.30
C VAL A 135 -7.35 17.55 17.57
N PHE A 136 -6.08 17.16 17.54
CA PHE A 136 -5.18 17.14 18.71
C PHE A 136 -3.97 18.10 18.57
N GLY A 137 -3.89 18.90 17.51
CA GLY A 137 -2.86 19.93 17.33
C GLY A 137 -2.91 21.05 18.37
N GLY A 138 -1.99 22.02 18.31
CA GLY A 138 -1.58 22.88 19.43
C GLY A 138 -2.64 23.66 20.26
N HIS A 139 -3.86 23.85 19.74
CA HIS A 139 -5.01 24.41 20.49
C HIS A 139 -6.16 23.40 20.68
N GLY A 140 -5.84 22.11 20.57
CA GLY A 140 -6.79 21.02 20.37
C GLY A 140 -7.38 20.46 21.66
N LEU A 141 -8.24 19.46 21.45
CA LEU A 141 -9.04 18.75 22.44
C LEU A 141 -8.25 18.38 23.72
N GLN A 142 -6.94 18.13 23.61
CA GLN A 142 -6.05 17.85 24.73
C GLN A 142 -6.04 18.96 25.80
N ASN A 143 -5.97 20.23 25.41
CA ASN A 143 -5.97 21.34 26.35
C ASN A 143 -7.34 21.54 27.02
N LEU A 144 -8.44 21.30 26.30
CA LEU A 144 -9.78 21.29 26.87
C LEU A 144 -10.01 20.10 27.81
N LEU A 145 -9.51 18.91 27.46
CA LEU A 145 -9.60 17.72 28.31
C LEU A 145 -8.85 17.90 29.62
N VAL A 146 -7.66 18.50 29.60
CA VAL A 146 -6.89 18.75 30.83
C VAL A 146 -7.52 19.88 31.66
N ARG A 147 -8.03 20.94 31.01
CA ARG A 147 -8.64 22.09 31.71
C ARG A 147 -10.01 21.79 32.31
N TYR A 148 -10.85 21.02 31.61
CA TYR A 148 -12.22 20.69 32.01
C TYR A 148 -12.42 19.18 32.21
N TRP A 149 -11.41 18.50 32.76
CA TRP A 149 -11.39 17.05 32.96
C TRP A 149 -12.62 16.52 33.71
N TYR A 150 -13.16 17.31 34.66
CA TYR A 150 -14.35 16.94 35.43
C TYR A 150 -15.62 16.91 34.57
N LEU A 151 -15.77 17.79 33.57
CA LEU A 151 -16.91 17.77 32.64
C LEU A 151 -16.85 16.54 31.74
N THR A 152 -15.65 16.15 31.31
CA THR A 152 -15.44 14.92 30.53
C THR A 152 -15.84 13.69 31.34
N MET A 153 -15.42 13.60 32.61
CA MET A 153 -15.80 12.49 33.49
C MET A 153 -17.32 12.45 33.75
N LEU A 154 -17.95 13.61 33.99
CA LEU A 154 -19.39 13.70 34.16
C LEU A 154 -20.15 13.31 32.89
N GLY A 155 -19.67 13.69 31.70
CA GLY A 155 -20.26 13.32 30.42
C GLY A 155 -20.22 11.81 30.17
N VAL A 156 -19.10 11.15 30.48
CA VAL A 156 -18.95 9.68 30.37
C VAL A 156 -19.84 8.95 31.39
N MET A 157 -19.93 9.45 32.62
CA MET A 157 -20.83 8.88 33.63
C MET A 157 -22.31 9.04 33.24
N ALA A 158 -22.68 10.19 32.66
CA ALA A 158 -24.03 10.44 32.18
C ALA A 158 -24.38 9.56 30.96
N SER A 159 -23.46 9.38 30.02
CA SER A 159 -23.69 8.51 28.86
C SER A 159 -23.80 7.04 29.26
N ALA A 160 -22.93 6.55 30.15
CA ALA A 160 -23.03 5.21 30.71
C ALA A 160 -24.33 5.01 31.51
N GLY A 161 -24.71 5.99 32.33
CA GLY A 161 -25.97 5.99 33.06
C GLY A 161 -27.19 5.96 32.14
N ALA A 162 -27.16 6.73 31.04
CA ALA A 162 -28.21 6.72 30.03
C ALA A 162 -28.29 5.37 29.31
N THR A 163 -27.16 4.73 28.99
CA THR A 163 -27.14 3.37 28.43
C THR A 163 -27.73 2.36 29.40
N VAL A 164 -27.41 2.42 30.70
CA VAL A 164 -27.97 1.53 31.73
C VAL A 164 -29.47 1.77 31.90
N LEU A 165 -29.90 3.03 31.92
CA LEU A 165 -31.32 3.39 32.00
C LEU A 165 -32.09 2.88 30.78
N PHE A 166 -31.54 3.09 29.58
CA PHE A 166 -32.12 2.61 28.34
C PHE A 166 -32.24 1.08 28.34
N ILE A 167 -31.20 0.36 28.78
CA ILE A 167 -31.26 -1.10 28.92
C ILE A 167 -32.36 -1.52 29.91
N LYS A 168 -32.52 -0.82 31.04
CA LYS A 168 -33.58 -1.13 32.03
C LYS A 168 -34.98 -0.87 31.48
N LEU A 169 -35.17 0.22 30.74
CA LEU A 169 -36.43 0.54 30.08
C LEU A 169 -36.75 -0.48 28.98
N CYS A 170 -35.77 -0.84 28.16
CA CYS A 170 -35.93 -1.80 27.08
C CYS A 170 -36.04 -3.25 27.59
N ALA A 171 -35.46 -3.59 28.74
CA ALA A 171 -35.54 -4.94 29.33
C ALA A 171 -36.98 -5.36 29.67
N VAL A 172 -37.85 -4.41 30.02
CA VAL A 172 -39.28 -4.68 30.26
C VAL A 172 -40.02 -5.09 28.98
N HIS A 173 -39.53 -4.63 27.83
CA HIS A 173 -40.12 -4.90 26.51
C HIS A 173 -39.37 -6.00 25.73
N THR A 174 -38.17 -6.39 26.16
CA THR A 174 -37.36 -7.40 25.48
C THR A 174 -37.82 -8.81 25.87
N PRO A 175 -38.30 -9.65 24.93
CA PRO A 175 -38.76 -10.99 25.25
C PRO A 175 -37.58 -11.91 25.61
N SER A 176 -37.63 -12.49 26.81
CA SER A 176 -36.67 -13.49 27.27
C SER A 176 -37.27 -14.89 27.15
N SER A 177 -36.51 -15.83 26.60
CA SER A 177 -36.91 -17.25 26.46
C SER A 177 -36.77 -18.04 27.77
N ASN A 178 -36.35 -17.39 28.88
CA ASN A 178 -36.22 -18.03 30.18
C ASN A 178 -37.60 -18.20 30.84
N PRO A 179 -38.09 -19.45 31.04
CA PRO A 179 -39.43 -19.71 31.57
C PRO A 179 -39.62 -19.29 33.03
N ASN A 180 -38.53 -19.01 33.76
CA ASN A 180 -38.56 -18.59 35.17
C ASN A 180 -38.67 -17.07 35.35
N LEU A 181 -38.65 -16.28 34.28
CA LEU A 181 -38.80 -14.82 34.35
C LEU A 181 -40.22 -14.38 34.00
N LYS A 182 -40.67 -13.27 34.58
CA LYS A 182 -41.97 -12.67 34.27
C LYS A 182 -42.03 -12.30 32.78
N ARG A 183 -43.17 -12.57 32.13
CA ARG A 183 -43.36 -12.29 30.70
C ARG A 183 -43.24 -10.77 30.42
N PRO A 184 -42.62 -10.38 29.28
CA PRO A 184 -42.45 -8.98 28.90
C PRO A 184 -43.80 -8.29 28.68
N ARG A 185 -43.89 -6.98 28.97
CA ARG A 185 -45.12 -6.20 28.78
C ARG A 185 -45.20 -5.64 27.35
N LYS A 186 -46.40 -5.66 26.76
CA LYS A 186 -46.65 -5.02 25.45
C LYS A 186 -46.65 -3.50 25.59
N ILE A 187 -46.04 -2.82 24.61
CA ILE A 187 -45.91 -1.35 24.59
C ILE A 187 -47.28 -0.67 24.67
N THR A 188 -48.30 -1.22 24.00
CA THR A 188 -49.67 -0.69 23.98
C THR A 188 -50.30 -0.58 25.37
N GLU A 189 -50.10 -1.57 26.26
CA GLU A 189 -50.66 -1.51 27.61
C GLU A 189 -49.93 -0.52 28.52
N THR A 190 -48.66 -0.23 28.20
CA THR A 190 -47.83 0.70 28.96
C THR A 190 -48.22 2.15 28.68
N VAL A 191 -48.58 2.47 27.42
CA VAL A 191 -49.09 3.79 27.01
C VAL A 191 -50.46 4.09 27.63
N LEU A 192 -51.31 3.08 27.80
CA LEU A 192 -52.62 3.25 28.45
C LEU A 192 -52.52 3.49 29.96
N ARG A 193 -51.45 3.03 30.64
CA ARG A 193 -51.27 3.14 32.11
C ARG A 193 -49.81 3.42 32.50
N PRO A 194 -49.29 4.64 32.28
CA PRO A 194 -47.87 4.98 32.46
C PRO A 194 -47.39 4.91 33.92
N MET A 195 -48.28 5.18 34.88
CA MET A 195 -47.97 5.13 36.33
C MET A 195 -47.58 3.74 36.85
N SER A 196 -47.80 2.67 36.06
CA SER A 196 -47.47 1.29 36.45
C SER A 196 -45.98 0.93 36.26
N LEU A 197 -45.19 1.80 35.61
CA LEU A 197 -43.74 1.63 35.43
C LEU A 197 -42.90 2.13 36.61
N LEU A 198 -43.42 3.08 37.39
CA LEU A 198 -42.71 3.67 38.55
C LEU A 198 -42.82 2.82 39.83
N ARG A 199 -43.58 1.72 39.80
CA ARG A 199 -43.89 0.86 40.97
C ARG A 199 -43.26 -0.55 40.87
N ALA A 200 -42.57 -0.85 39.78
CA ALA A 200 -41.90 -2.15 39.54
C ALA A 200 -40.39 -2.00 39.70
#